data_AF-C5HYQ1-F1
#
_entry.id   AF-C5HYQ1-F1
#
_cell.length_a   1.000
_cell.length_b   1.000
_cell.length_c   1.000
_cell.angle_alpha   90.00
_cell.angle_beta   90.00
_cell.angle_gamma   90.00
#
_symmetry.space_group_name_H-M   'P 1'
#
loop_
_entity.id
_entity.type
_entity.pdbx_description
1 polymer ?
#
loop_
_entity_poly.entity_id
_entity_poly.type
_entity_poly.pdbx_seq_one_letter_code
_entity_poly.pdbx_strand_id
1 'polypeptide(L)'
;LLEEAENERMHLMTALQLKQPSRLFKWCVIGTQGVFVGMFSVWYLISPRFCHRFVGYLEEEAVKTYTKCLEDIESGALEHWKTQPSPEVAITYWNLPEDATMKDVILAI
;
A
#
# COMPACT_ATOMS: atom_id res chain seq x y z
N LEU A 1 -7.42 4.55 -12.89
CA LEU A 1 -6.33 3.73 -13.47
C LEU A 1 -4.96 4.37 -13.35
N LEU A 2 -4.63 5.49 -14.03
CA LEU A 2 -3.29 6.10 -13.86
C LEU A 2 -3.10 6.75 -12.48
N GLU A 3 -4.08 7.51 -12.02
CA GLU A 3 -4.08 8.10 -10.66
C GLU A 3 -4.08 7.02 -9.57
N GLU A 4 -4.77 5.91 -9.80
CA GLU A 4 -4.79 4.74 -8.91
C GLU A 4 -3.42 4.04 -8.85
N ALA A 5 -2.77 3.84 -10.00
CA ALA A 5 -1.40 3.33 -10.04
C ALA A 5 -0.41 4.29 -9.35
N GLU A 6 -0.65 5.60 -9.44
CA GLU A 6 0.11 6.60 -8.70
C GLU A 6 -0.15 6.51 -7.19
N ASN A 7 -1.41 6.35 -6.76
CA ASN A 7 -1.78 6.16 -5.36
C ASN A 7 -1.08 4.93 -4.75
N GLU A 8 -1.12 3.78 -5.43
CA GLU A 8 -0.43 2.56 -4.97
C GLU A 8 1.10 2.73 -4.92
N ARG A 9 1.66 3.49 -5.87
CA ARG A 9 3.10 3.85 -5.81
C ARG A 9 3.39 4.69 -4.57
N MET A 10 2.49 5.58 -4.15
CA MET A 10 2.67 6.40 -2.95
C MET A 10 2.55 5.58 -1.66
N HIS A 11 1.72 4.54 -1.62
CA HIS A 11 1.74 3.53 -0.54
C HIS A 11 3.14 2.92 -0.40
N LEU A 12 3.72 2.47 -1.51
CA LEU A 12 5.07 1.88 -1.53
C LEU A 12 6.14 2.88 -1.08
N MET A 13 6.13 4.12 -1.59
CA MET A 13 7.12 5.14 -1.22
C MET A 13 7.07 5.47 0.26
N THR A 14 5.87 5.53 0.84
CA THR A 14 5.67 5.72 2.28
C THR A 14 6.24 4.55 3.07
N ALA A 15 5.97 3.31 2.68
CA ALA A 15 6.51 2.12 3.35
C ALA A 15 8.05 2.03 3.29
N LEU A 16 8.67 2.48 2.18
CA LEU A 16 10.12 2.48 2.03
C LEU A 16 10.84 3.50 2.94
N GLN A 17 10.15 4.57 3.36
CA GLN A 17 10.68 5.49 4.38
C GLN A 17 10.71 4.85 5.76
N LEU A 18 9.79 3.92 6.05
CA LEU A 18 9.74 3.21 7.33
C LEU A 18 10.79 2.10 7.41
N LYS A 19 10.99 1.36 6.32
CA LYS A 19 11.93 0.23 6.33
C LYS A 19 12.52 -0.03 4.95
N GLN A 20 13.84 -0.06 4.90
CA GLN A 20 14.59 -0.46 3.71
C GLN A 20 14.57 -1.99 3.54
N PRO A 21 14.13 -2.51 2.39
CA PRO A 21 14.06 -3.95 2.19
C PRO A 21 15.44 -4.58 1.94
N SER A 22 15.55 -5.87 2.27
CA SER A 22 16.76 -6.66 2.02
C SER A 22 16.99 -6.90 0.53
N ARG A 23 18.22 -7.27 0.13
CA ARG A 23 18.54 -7.59 -1.27
C ARG A 23 17.69 -8.75 -1.81
N LEU A 24 17.45 -9.77 -1.00
CA LEU A 24 16.58 -10.89 -1.37
C LEU A 24 15.16 -10.41 -1.67
N PHE A 25 14.58 -9.60 -0.77
CA PHE A 25 13.23 -9.05 -0.96
C PHE A 25 13.14 -8.22 -2.25
N LYS A 26 14.14 -7.37 -2.53
CA LYS A 26 14.20 -6.58 -3.77
C LYS A 26 14.20 -7.48 -5.02
N TRP A 27 14.95 -8.57 -5.02
CA TRP A 27 14.94 -9.54 -6.12
C TRP A 27 13.59 -10.23 -6.28
N CYS A 28 12.94 -10.61 -5.16
CA CYS A 28 11.59 -11.16 -5.21
C CYS A 28 10.60 -10.16 -5.83
N VAL A 29 10.64 -8.88 -5.45
CA VAL A 29 9.78 -7.84 -6.02
C VAL A 29 9.99 -7.71 -7.53
N ILE A 30 11.24 -7.67 -8.00
CA ILE A 30 11.55 -7.61 -9.45
C ILE A 30 11.00 -8.84 -10.18
N GLY A 31 11.18 -10.03 -9.62
CA GLY A 31 10.66 -11.28 -10.19
C GLY A 31 9.13 -11.29 -10.27
N THR A 32 8.46 -10.95 -9.16
CA THR A 32 7.00 -10.85 -9.11
C THR A 32 6.46 -9.81 -10.07
N GLN A 33 7.11 -8.64 -10.19
CA GLN A 33 6.71 -7.61 -11.14
C GLN A 33 6.80 -8.09 -12.59
N GLY A 34 7.90 -8.77 -12.96
CA GLY A 34 8.05 -9.31 -14.33
C GLY A 34 6.96 -10.32 -14.67
N VAL A 35 6.66 -11.23 -13.75
CA VAL A 35 5.61 -12.24 -13.92
C VAL A 35 4.21 -11.60 -13.95
N PHE A 36 3.91 -10.73 -13.00
CA PHE A 36 2.58 -10.11 -12.87
C PHE A 36 2.28 -9.17 -14.03
N VAL A 37 3.21 -8.29 -14.43
CA VAL A 37 3.01 -7.39 -15.57
C VAL A 37 2.78 -8.19 -16.86
N GLY A 38 3.56 -9.24 -17.11
CA GLY A 38 3.38 -10.10 -18.27
C GLY A 38 2.02 -10.79 -18.30
N MET A 39 1.67 -11.49 -17.22
CA MET A 39 0.40 -12.23 -17.14
C MET A 39 -0.80 -11.29 -17.15
N PHE A 40 -0.79 -10.23 -16.34
CA PHE A 40 -1.90 -9.29 -16.23
C PHE A 40 -2.13 -8.55 -17.55
N SER A 41 -1.07 -8.19 -18.28
CA SER A 41 -1.20 -7.58 -19.62
C SER A 41 -1.91 -8.51 -20.60
N VAL A 42 -1.53 -9.78 -20.65
CA VAL A 42 -2.19 -10.78 -21.51
C VAL A 42 -3.66 -10.95 -21.13
N TRP A 43 -3.95 -11.06 -19.83
CA TRP A 43 -5.33 -11.19 -19.34
C TRP A 43 -6.17 -9.95 -19.63
N TYR A 44 -5.59 -8.76 -19.55
CA TYR A 44 -6.29 -7.51 -19.85
C TYR A 44 -6.68 -7.42 -21.33
N LEU A 45 -5.86 -7.94 -22.24
CA LEU A 45 -6.20 -8.03 -23.66
C LEU A 45 -7.34 -9.03 -23.93
N ILE A 46 -7.42 -10.11 -23.15
CA ILE A 46 -8.46 -11.14 -23.30
C ILE A 46 -9.79 -10.69 -22.68
N SER A 47 -9.75 -10.18 -21.44
CA SER A 47 -10.95 -9.79 -20.69
C SER A 47 -10.63 -8.70 -19.65
N PRO A 48 -10.79 -7.41 -20.01
CA PRO A 48 -10.64 -6.31 -19.05
C PRO A 48 -11.59 -6.44 -17.86
N ARG A 49 -12.82 -6.96 -18.09
CA ARG A 49 -13.82 -7.16 -17.03
C ARG A 49 -13.33 -8.11 -15.93
N PHE A 50 -12.62 -9.18 -16.31
CA PHE A 50 -12.02 -10.08 -15.35
C PHE A 50 -10.94 -9.37 -14.52
N CYS A 51 -10.03 -8.64 -15.18
CA CYS A 51 -8.97 -7.90 -14.51
C CYS A 51 -9.51 -6.87 -13.52
N HIS A 52 -10.52 -6.08 -13.90
CA HIS A 52 -11.14 -5.11 -12.98
C HIS A 52 -11.81 -5.78 -11.78
N ARG A 53 -12.49 -6.92 -11.99
CA ARG A 53 -13.09 -7.66 -10.88
C ARG A 53 -12.03 -8.27 -9.96
N PHE A 54 -10.95 -8.78 -10.55
CA PHE A 54 -9.83 -9.34 -9.80
C PHE A 54 -9.17 -8.28 -8.92
N VAL A 55 -8.85 -7.10 -9.46
CA VAL A 55 -8.32 -5.97 -8.67
C VAL A 55 -9.32 -5.54 -7.60
N GLY A 56 -10.62 -5.46 -7.92
CA GLY A 56 -11.64 -5.16 -6.92
C GLY A 56 -11.63 -6.10 -5.71
N TYR A 57 -11.42 -7.40 -5.90
CA TYR A 57 -11.27 -8.34 -4.79
C TYR A 57 -9.95 -8.17 -4.02
N LEU A 58 -8.86 -7.74 -4.68
CA LEU A 58 -7.62 -7.38 -3.98
C LEU A 58 -7.84 -6.16 -3.08
N GLU A 59 -8.55 -5.14 -3.55
CA GLU A 59 -8.87 -3.96 -2.76
C GLU A 59 -9.80 -4.28 -1.57
N GLU A 60 -10.77 -5.18 -1.75
CA GLU A 60 -11.60 -5.65 -0.63
C GLU A 60 -10.76 -6.32 0.48
N GLU A 61 -9.73 -7.08 0.11
CA GLU A 61 -8.78 -7.65 1.07
C GLU A 61 -7.81 -6.61 1.65
N ALA A 62 -7.44 -5.60 0.88
CA ALA A 62 -6.65 -4.47 1.36
C ALA A 62 -7.40 -3.69 2.46
N VAL A 63 -8.67 -3.35 2.24
CA VAL A 63 -9.51 -2.67 3.24
C VAL A 63 -9.61 -3.47 4.54
N LYS A 64 -9.81 -4.80 4.46
CA LYS A 64 -9.81 -5.68 5.64
C LYS A 64 -8.47 -5.64 6.37
N THR A 65 -7.37 -5.61 5.63
CA THR A 65 -6.02 -5.61 6.18
C THR A 65 -5.71 -4.30 6.90
N TYR A 66 -6.04 -3.14 6.30
CA TYR A 66 -5.83 -1.84 6.93
C TYR A 66 -6.76 -1.62 8.13
N THR A 67 -8.02 -2.06 8.03
CA THR A 67 -8.95 -2.05 9.17
C THR A 67 -8.39 -2.84 10.36
N LYS A 68 -7.91 -4.06 10.10
CA LYS A 68 -7.25 -4.87 11.13
C LYS A 68 -6.00 -4.19 11.68
N CYS A 69 -5.21 -3.54 10.83
CA CYS A 69 -4.04 -2.79 11.27
C CYS A 69 -4.42 -1.67 12.25
N LEU A 70 -5.49 -0.93 11.99
CA LEU A 70 -6.02 0.09 12.92
C LEU A 70 -6.49 -0.53 14.24
N GLU A 71 -7.15 -1.69 14.20
CA GLU A 71 -7.53 -2.43 15.41
C GLU A 71 -6.31 -2.90 16.22
N ASP A 72 -5.25 -3.37 15.55
CA ASP A 72 -4.00 -3.78 16.17
C ASP A 72 -3.24 -2.59 16.79
N ILE A 73 -3.35 -1.39 16.19
CA ILE A 73 -2.84 -0.14 16.78
C ILE A 73 -3.63 0.20 18.05
N GLU A 74 -4.96 0.08 18.01
CA GLU A 74 -5.81 0.42 19.14
C GLU A 74 -5.70 -0.54 20.32
N SER A 75 -5.64 -1.84 20.03
CA SER A 75 -5.52 -2.91 21.04
C SER A 75 -4.13 -3.05 21.67
N GLY A 76 -3.13 -2.37 21.10
CA GLY A 76 -1.78 -2.25 21.66
C GLY A 76 -0.71 -3.11 20.97
N ALA A 77 -1.07 -4.00 20.05
CA ALA A 77 -0.11 -4.81 19.29
C ALA A 77 0.82 -3.96 18.41
N LEU A 78 0.32 -2.83 17.91
CA LEU A 78 1.06 -1.84 17.13
C LEU A 78 1.01 -0.44 17.78
N GLU A 79 0.98 -0.38 19.13
CA GLU A 79 0.77 0.88 19.87
C GLU A 79 1.75 1.98 19.49
N HIS A 80 3.00 1.63 19.18
CA HIS A 80 4.04 2.59 18.76
C HIS A 80 3.65 3.45 17.55
N TRP A 81 2.72 3.00 16.69
CA TRP A 81 2.24 3.79 15.55
C TRP A 81 1.29 4.92 15.94
N LYS A 82 0.80 4.94 17.20
CA LYS A 82 0.06 6.09 17.75
C LYS A 82 0.96 7.30 18.02
N THR A 83 2.26 7.10 18.20
CA THR A 83 3.21 8.18 18.53
C THR A 83 4.32 8.32 17.51
N GLN A 84 4.49 7.33 16.62
CA GLN A 84 5.46 7.40 15.55
C GLN A 84 5.05 8.47 14.53
N PRO A 85 5.92 9.46 14.26
CA PRO A 85 5.63 10.50 13.27
C PRO A 85 5.54 9.90 11.86
N SER A 86 4.65 10.47 11.06
CA SER A 86 4.46 10.09 9.67
C SER A 86 5.63 10.51 8.79
N PRO A 87 5.96 9.75 7.73
CA PRO A 87 6.89 10.22 6.71
C PRO A 87 6.38 11.49 6.02
N GLU A 88 7.26 12.47 5.80
CA GLU A 88 6.94 13.75 5.15
C GLU A 88 6.27 13.59 3.77
N VAL A 89 6.66 12.55 3.03
CA VAL A 89 6.06 12.19 1.74
C VAL A 89 4.57 11.86 1.86
N ALA A 90 4.16 11.21 2.95
CA ALA A 90 2.78 10.85 3.23
C ALA A 90 1.98 12.08 3.65
N ILE A 91 2.55 12.90 4.55
CA ILE A 91 1.94 14.15 5.02
C ILE A 91 1.62 15.05 3.82
N THR A 92 2.59 15.22 2.92
CA THR A 92 2.43 16.09 1.73
C THR A 92 1.42 15.52 0.74
N TYR A 93 1.47 14.20 0.48
CA TYR A 93 0.62 13.59 -0.55
C TYR A 93 -0.86 13.51 -0.13
N TRP A 94 -1.14 13.07 1.09
CA TRP A 94 -2.50 12.99 1.63
C TRP A 94 -2.96 14.28 2.33
N ASN A 95 -2.13 15.33 2.32
CA ASN A 95 -2.41 16.62 2.94
C ASN A 95 -2.81 16.48 4.42
N LEU A 96 -2.01 15.73 5.18
CA LEU A 96 -2.22 15.47 6.61
C LEU A 96 -1.67 16.63 7.47
N PRO A 97 -2.11 16.76 8.74
CA PRO A 97 -1.48 17.67 9.70
C PRO A 97 0.02 17.38 9.88
N GLU A 98 0.80 18.40 10.26
CA GLU A 98 2.26 18.27 10.47
C GLU A 98 2.62 17.32 11.62
N ASP A 99 1.72 17.16 12.60
CA ASP A 99 1.85 16.25 13.74
C ASP A 99 1.19 14.88 13.50
N ALA A 100 0.79 14.58 12.26
CA ALA A 100 0.16 13.31 11.91
C ALA A 100 1.05 12.11 12.23
N THR A 101 0.42 11.07 12.76
CA THR A 101 1.05 9.83 13.20
C THR A 101 0.88 8.72 12.16
N MET A 102 1.65 7.64 12.30
CA MET A 102 1.50 6.49 11.41
C MET A 102 0.07 5.93 11.38
N LYS A 103 -0.69 6.05 12.47
CA LYS A 103 -2.12 5.72 12.48
C LYS A 103 -2.92 6.55 11.47
N ASP A 104 -2.65 7.85 11.38
CA ASP A 104 -3.36 8.77 10.47
C ASP A 104 -3.03 8.47 9.01
N VAL A 105 -1.79 8.06 8.73
CA VAL A 105 -1.37 7.57 7.41
C VAL A 105 -2.12 6.28 7.04
N ILE A 106 -2.19 5.31 7.94
CA ILE A 106 -2.93 4.05 7.70
C ILE A 106 -4.43 4.29 7.50
N LEU A 107 -4.99 5.34 8.11
CA LEU A 107 -6.39 5.72 7.93
C LEU A 107 -6.64 6.44 6.58
N ALA A 108 -5.64 7.15 6.06
CA ALA A 108 -5.73 7.89 4.80
C ALA A 108 -5.51 7.00 3.55
N ILE A 109 -4.85 5.85 3.76
CA ILE A 109 -4.69 4.76 2.78
C ILE A 109 -5.99 3.95 2.71
#